data_AF-A0A8I1TZ63-F1
#
_entry.id   AF-A0A8I1TZ63-F1
#
_cell.length_a   1.000
_cell.length_b   1.000
_cell.length_c   1.000
_cell.angle_alpha   90.00
_cell.angle_beta   90.00
_cell.angle_gamma   90.00
#
_symmetry.space_group_name_H-M   'P 1'
#
loop_
_entity.id
_entity.type
_entity.pdbx_description
1 polymer ?
#
loop_
_entity_poly.entity_id
_entity_poly.type
_entity_poly.pdbx_seq_one_letter_code
_entity_poly.pdbx_strand_id
1 'polypeptide(L)'
;MPLIKTSIEQFIADLNSKNIKVTFCEGITPLEQRGQVCKLVAIQVVQEYLFKKGLHTQAPLPVNKNHNPLFHSSLRKKAKLETNSKVGEIYGAAQIKKVSEYNGFNTRSYQLFNEIDYLDFLLYVLDNKHPIITYFDVSMAFESNPGEPVIRQGSFEHAAVIAGYYYEHEQLQLIALQWGKYYNFSASALFASTAQLSAYKEPEHYQKYYFFPTKFPKHSWLETSQFSQALDRYCSNKLSRSFFTVLNFIWPKSRSRTSTPPTDASGTLANWLTVIHGCRSELDLECFQNFSFDKMSREHVYTPTP
;
A
#
# COMPACT_ATOMS: atom_id res chain seq x y z
N MET A 1 4.52 1.01 19.45
CA MET A 1 3.96 2.28 18.91
C MET A 1 4.23 2.29 17.42
N PRO A 2 3.19 2.24 16.59
CA PRO A 2 3.42 2.10 15.16
C PRO A 2 3.72 3.40 14.46
N LEU A 3 3.23 4.54 14.96
CA LEU A 3 3.50 5.83 14.36
C LEU A 3 4.80 6.43 14.90
N ILE A 4 5.73 6.79 14.01
CA ILE A 4 6.89 7.59 14.35
C ILE A 4 6.44 9.05 14.48
N LYS A 5 6.53 9.60 15.70
CA LYS A 5 6.01 10.94 16.03
C LYS A 5 6.99 12.09 15.79
N THR A 6 8.27 11.77 15.69
CA THR A 6 9.37 12.71 15.39
C THR A 6 9.63 12.74 13.89
N SER A 7 10.53 13.62 13.42
CA SER A 7 11.05 13.48 12.06
C SER A 7 11.79 12.15 11.93
N ILE A 8 11.88 11.63 10.71
CA ILE A 8 12.57 10.36 10.47
C ILE A 8 14.06 10.47 10.80
N GLU A 9 14.68 11.63 10.57
CA GLU A 9 16.06 11.91 10.91
C GLU A 9 16.29 11.85 12.42
N GLN A 10 15.37 12.43 13.21
CA GLN A 10 15.45 12.39 14.66
C GLN A 10 15.23 10.96 15.18
N PHE A 11 14.25 10.24 14.65
CA PHE A 11 14.01 8.84 15.00
C PHE A 11 15.24 7.96 14.76
N ILE A 12 15.88 8.10 13.59
CA ILE A 12 17.11 7.36 13.24
C ILE A 12 18.26 7.78 14.17
N ALA A 13 18.40 9.08 14.47
CA ALA A 13 19.42 9.56 15.42
C ALA A 13 19.23 8.98 16.83
N ASP A 14 17.99 8.90 17.32
CA ASP A 14 17.64 8.32 18.62
C ASP A 14 17.93 6.81 18.68
N LEU A 15 17.78 6.08 17.57
CA LEU A 15 18.18 4.67 17.47
C LEU A 15 19.70 4.54 17.45
N ASN A 16 20.38 5.35 16.65
CA ASN A 16 21.84 5.34 16.56
C ASN A 16 22.50 5.67 17.92
N SER A 17 21.93 6.60 18.71
CA SER A 17 22.45 6.92 20.06
C SER A 17 22.34 5.76 21.05
N LYS A 18 21.51 4.76 20.74
CA LYS A 18 21.38 3.50 21.49
C LYS A 18 22.21 2.37 20.89
N ASN A 19 23.13 2.68 19.96
CA ASN A 19 23.91 1.71 19.18
C ASN A 19 23.05 0.77 18.31
N ILE A 20 21.83 1.18 17.94
CA ILE A 20 20.98 0.44 17.01
C ILE A 20 21.25 0.93 15.60
N LYS A 21 21.84 0.07 14.76
CA LYS A 21 22.10 0.37 13.35
C LYS A 21 20.80 0.30 12.55
N VAL A 22 20.55 1.32 11.75
CA VAL A 22 19.38 1.40 10.86
C VAL A 22 19.81 1.34 9.39
N THR A 23 19.19 0.45 8.62
CA THR A 23 19.26 0.48 7.15
C THR A 23 18.05 1.25 6.65
N PHE A 24 18.26 2.34 5.90
CA PHE A 24 17.17 3.17 5.40
C PHE A 24 17.44 3.72 3.98
N CYS A 25 16.36 3.90 3.21
CA CYS A 25 16.34 4.54 1.90
C CYS A 25 16.27 6.07 2.06
N GLU A 26 17.40 6.71 2.32
CA GLU A 26 17.48 8.14 2.62
C GLU A 26 16.78 9.04 1.59
N GLY A 27 16.00 10.01 2.01
CA GLY A 27 15.30 10.97 1.13
C GLY A 27 14.00 10.45 0.53
N ILE A 28 13.56 9.23 0.85
CA ILE A 28 12.19 8.78 0.56
C ILE A 28 11.19 9.50 1.46
N THR A 29 10.10 10.00 0.89
CA THR A 29 9.11 10.83 1.59
C THR A 29 7.71 10.23 1.46
N PRO A 30 6.94 10.09 2.55
CA PRO A 30 5.59 9.56 2.48
C PRO A 30 4.63 10.57 1.84
N LEU A 31 3.61 10.07 1.16
CA LEU A 31 2.57 10.88 0.53
C LEU A 31 1.23 10.70 1.21
N GLU A 32 0.48 11.78 1.37
CA GLU A 32 -0.89 11.72 1.87
C GLU A 32 -1.77 10.90 0.92
N GLN A 33 -2.57 10.01 1.51
CA GLN A 33 -3.57 9.25 0.78
C GLN A 33 -4.93 9.96 0.85
N ARG A 34 -5.65 10.02 -0.28
CA ARG A 34 -7.03 10.52 -0.35
C ARG A 34 -7.93 9.50 -1.05
N GLY A 35 -8.86 8.92 -0.29
CA GLY A 35 -9.73 7.83 -0.74
C GLY A 35 -9.01 6.47 -0.79
N GLN A 36 -9.62 5.49 -1.43
CA GLN A 36 -9.07 4.14 -1.56
C GLN A 36 -8.13 4.00 -2.77
N VAL A 37 -6.91 4.52 -2.62
CA VAL A 37 -5.87 4.50 -3.66
C VAL A 37 -4.49 4.18 -3.08
N CYS A 38 -4.43 3.43 -1.97
CA CYS A 38 -3.20 3.11 -1.23
C CYS A 38 -2.08 2.58 -2.14
N LYS A 39 -2.41 1.62 -3.01
CA LYS A 39 -1.45 1.01 -3.94
C LYS A 39 -0.89 2.01 -4.95
N LEU A 40 -1.72 2.93 -5.47
CA LEU A 40 -1.26 3.99 -6.36
C LEU A 40 -0.35 5.00 -5.63
N VAL A 41 -0.65 5.29 -4.37
CA VAL A 41 0.19 6.15 -3.52
C VAL A 41 1.54 5.49 -3.26
N ALA A 42 1.56 4.20 -2.92
CA ALA A 42 2.79 3.44 -2.73
C ALA A 42 3.66 3.43 -4.01
N ILE A 43 3.05 3.20 -5.18
CA ILE A 43 3.72 3.32 -6.48
C ILE A 43 4.35 4.71 -6.64
N GLN A 44 3.58 5.79 -6.41
CA GLN A 44 4.11 7.15 -6.57
C GLN A 44 5.27 7.44 -5.60
N VAL A 45 5.18 7.01 -4.33
CA VAL A 45 6.25 7.19 -3.33
C VAL A 45 7.56 6.57 -3.83
N VAL A 46 7.52 5.33 -4.32
CA VAL A 46 8.72 4.64 -4.82
C VAL A 46 9.24 5.33 -6.08
N GLN A 47 8.37 5.67 -7.03
CA GLN A 47 8.80 6.33 -8.27
C GLN A 47 9.40 7.72 -8.04
N GLU A 48 8.86 8.51 -7.09
CA GLU A 48 9.43 9.78 -6.68
C GLU A 48 10.82 9.61 -6.06
N TYR A 49 11.01 8.58 -5.23
CA TYR A 49 12.32 8.27 -4.67
C TYR A 49 13.34 7.95 -5.78
N LEU A 50 13.01 7.05 -6.70
CA LEU A 50 13.88 6.67 -7.81
C LEU A 50 14.24 7.87 -8.70
N PHE A 51 13.27 8.73 -9.00
CA PHE A 51 13.50 9.96 -9.76
C PHE A 51 14.42 10.94 -9.02
N LYS A 52 14.17 11.21 -7.73
CA LYS A 52 15.00 12.11 -6.90
C LYS A 52 16.43 11.59 -6.73
N LYS A 53 16.61 10.26 -6.71
CA LYS A 53 17.94 9.61 -6.66
C LYS A 53 18.64 9.54 -8.02
N GLY A 54 18.01 10.03 -9.10
CA GLY A 54 18.58 9.97 -10.45
C GLY A 54 18.63 8.56 -11.05
N LEU A 55 17.92 7.60 -10.45
CA LEU A 55 17.82 6.21 -10.92
C LEU A 55 16.81 6.07 -12.06
N HIS A 56 15.95 7.08 -12.25
CA HIS A 56 15.04 7.20 -13.37
C HIS A 56 15.05 8.63 -13.92
N THR A 57 14.89 8.78 -15.24
CA THR A 57 14.97 10.09 -15.92
C THR A 57 13.62 10.78 -16.06
N GLN A 58 12.52 10.03 -16.08
CA GLN A 58 11.18 10.59 -16.19
C GLN A 58 10.58 10.83 -14.81
N ALA A 59 10.00 12.03 -14.63
CA ALA A 59 9.25 12.36 -13.43
C ALA A 59 8.02 11.46 -13.29
N PRO A 60 7.71 10.97 -12.08
CA PRO A 60 6.55 10.13 -11.82
C PRO A 60 5.25 10.85 -12.14
N LEU A 61 4.24 10.07 -12.55
CA LEU A 61 2.89 10.61 -12.64
C LEU A 61 2.30 10.80 -11.23
N PRO A 62 1.59 11.90 -10.97
CA PRO A 62 0.87 12.04 -9.71
C PRO A 62 -0.29 11.02 -9.65
N VAL A 63 -0.71 10.63 -8.45
CA VAL A 63 -1.91 9.79 -8.26
C VAL A 63 -3.13 10.49 -8.83
N ASN A 64 -3.32 11.77 -8.51
CA ASN A 64 -4.40 12.60 -9.02
C ASN A 64 -3.84 13.76 -9.86
N LYS A 65 -4.43 14.00 -11.04
CA LYS A 65 -4.05 15.13 -11.92
C LYS A 65 -4.44 16.52 -11.40
N ASN A 66 -5.27 16.59 -10.36
CA ASN A 66 -6.05 17.80 -10.07
C ASN A 66 -5.13 19.02 -9.89
N HIS A 67 -5.33 20.00 -10.77
CA HIS A 67 -4.70 21.32 -10.80
C HIS A 67 -3.21 21.40 -11.12
N ASN A 68 -2.55 20.30 -11.53
CA ASN A 68 -1.19 20.39 -12.06
C ASN A 68 -1.21 20.40 -13.61
N PRO A 69 -1.02 21.56 -14.26
CA PRO A 69 -1.05 21.67 -15.72
C PRO A 69 0.09 20.90 -16.40
N LEU A 70 1.14 20.53 -15.65
CA LEU A 70 2.30 19.80 -16.19
C LEU A 70 2.00 18.34 -16.51
N PHE A 71 0.91 17.77 -15.99
CA PHE A 71 0.55 16.37 -16.19
C PHE A 71 -0.80 16.19 -16.90
N HIS A 72 -0.78 15.68 -18.13
CA HIS A 72 -1.99 15.31 -18.89
C HIS A 72 -2.62 13.97 -18.43
N SER A 73 -1.93 13.23 -17.57
CA SER A 73 -2.34 11.93 -17.05
C SER A 73 -2.07 11.81 -15.55
N SER A 74 -2.55 10.75 -14.93
CA SER A 74 -2.31 10.42 -13.52
C SER A 74 -2.35 8.90 -13.35
N LEU A 75 -1.72 8.36 -12.30
CA LEU A 75 -1.76 6.92 -12.02
C LEU A 75 -3.21 6.43 -11.87
N ARG A 76 -4.07 7.24 -11.23
CA ARG A 76 -5.50 6.94 -11.11
C ARG A 76 -6.23 6.90 -12.45
N LYS A 77 -5.92 7.82 -13.38
CA LYS A 77 -6.49 7.77 -14.74
C LYS A 77 -6.05 6.48 -15.44
N LYS A 78 -4.81 6.04 -15.21
CA LYS A 78 -4.26 4.83 -15.80
C LYS A 78 -4.85 3.56 -15.23
N ALA A 79 -4.99 3.44 -13.91
CA ALA A 79 -5.73 2.33 -13.31
C ALA A 79 -7.12 2.16 -13.95
N LYS A 80 -7.88 3.25 -14.13
CA LYS A 80 -9.22 3.17 -14.77
C LYS A 80 -9.20 2.68 -16.21
N LEU A 81 -8.16 3.01 -16.97
CA LEU A 81 -8.03 2.62 -18.38
C LEU A 81 -7.51 1.18 -18.52
N GLU A 82 -6.50 0.82 -17.74
CA GLU A 82 -5.75 -0.45 -17.90
C GLU A 82 -6.36 -1.61 -17.12
N THR A 83 -7.14 -1.31 -16.06
CA THR A 83 -7.67 -2.33 -15.14
C THR A 83 -9.19 -2.29 -15.01
N ASN A 84 -9.89 -1.47 -15.80
CA ASN A 84 -11.34 -1.21 -15.70
C ASN A 84 -11.81 -0.71 -14.32
N SER A 85 -10.88 -0.22 -13.51
CA SER A 85 -11.12 0.34 -12.20
C SER A 85 -12.19 1.45 -12.23
N LYS A 86 -13.07 1.48 -11.24
CA LYS A 86 -14.13 2.48 -11.10
C LYS A 86 -13.66 3.73 -10.38
N VAL A 87 -12.84 3.58 -9.35
CA VAL A 87 -12.39 4.68 -8.49
C VAL A 87 -10.87 4.79 -8.37
N GLY A 88 -10.08 3.92 -8.97
CA GLY A 88 -8.61 3.89 -8.93
C GLY A 88 -8.02 2.68 -8.19
N GLU A 89 -8.86 1.76 -7.74
CA GLU A 89 -8.51 0.49 -7.12
C GLU A 89 -7.79 -0.46 -8.09
N ILE A 90 -6.83 -1.21 -7.54
CA ILE A 90 -6.06 -2.25 -8.22
C ILE A 90 -5.92 -3.44 -7.27
N TYR A 91 -6.00 -4.66 -7.79
CA TYR A 91 -6.21 -5.85 -6.95
C TYR A 91 -5.04 -6.81 -6.88
N GLY A 92 -4.18 -6.87 -7.90
CA GLY A 92 -3.14 -7.88 -7.98
C GLY A 92 -1.88 -7.43 -8.72
N ALA A 93 -0.84 -8.26 -8.65
CA ALA A 93 0.49 -7.97 -9.17
C ALA A 93 0.49 -7.55 -10.66
N ALA A 94 -0.32 -8.21 -11.49
CA ALA A 94 -0.44 -7.88 -12.91
C ALA A 94 -0.97 -6.45 -13.16
N GLN A 95 -1.98 -6.03 -12.39
CA GLN A 95 -2.55 -4.68 -12.48
C GLN A 95 -1.57 -3.63 -11.95
N ILE A 96 -0.84 -3.96 -10.89
CA ILE A 96 0.21 -3.12 -10.31
C ILE A 96 1.33 -2.89 -11.33
N LYS A 97 1.80 -3.95 -11.98
CA LYS A 97 2.79 -3.89 -13.07
C LYS A 97 2.31 -2.96 -14.19
N LYS A 98 1.13 -3.22 -14.77
CA LYS A 98 0.55 -2.39 -15.85
C LYS A 98 0.48 -0.89 -15.51
N VAL A 99 0.07 -0.55 -14.29
CA VAL A 99 -0.07 0.86 -13.89
C VAL A 99 1.27 1.53 -13.58
N SER A 100 2.20 0.81 -12.95
CA SER A 100 3.50 1.35 -12.55
C SER A 100 4.47 1.51 -13.72
N GLU A 101 4.45 0.62 -14.71
CA GLU A 101 5.36 0.67 -15.86
C GLU A 101 4.95 1.73 -16.91
N TYR A 102 3.82 2.42 -16.72
CA TYR A 102 3.26 3.32 -17.74
C TYR A 102 4.20 4.47 -18.16
N ASN A 103 5.06 4.99 -17.28
CA ASN A 103 6.05 6.03 -17.65
C ASN A 103 7.48 5.47 -17.84
N GLY A 104 7.63 4.16 -18.04
CA GLY A 104 8.93 3.54 -18.34
C GLY A 104 9.71 3.01 -17.12
N PHE A 105 9.13 3.04 -15.92
CA PHE A 105 9.64 2.22 -14.82
C PHE A 105 9.50 0.72 -15.16
N ASN A 106 10.32 -0.12 -14.54
CA ASN A 106 10.24 -1.57 -14.63
C ASN A 106 9.75 -2.12 -13.29
N THR A 107 8.70 -2.93 -13.30
CA THR A 107 8.10 -3.45 -12.08
C THR A 107 8.12 -4.96 -12.06
N ARG A 108 8.65 -5.51 -10.96
CA ARG A 108 8.65 -6.94 -10.68
C ARG A 108 7.97 -7.20 -9.35
N SER A 109 7.15 -8.24 -9.31
CA SER A 109 6.52 -8.69 -8.06
C SER A 109 6.95 -10.13 -7.79
N TYR A 110 7.13 -10.45 -6.52
CA TYR A 110 7.61 -11.73 -6.03
C TYR A 110 6.65 -12.25 -4.96
N GLN A 111 6.24 -13.52 -5.06
CA GLN A 111 5.35 -14.16 -4.09
C GLN A 111 6.14 -15.16 -3.25
N LEU A 112 6.27 -14.89 -1.95
CA LEU A 112 7.18 -15.61 -1.05
C LEU A 112 6.39 -16.20 0.13
N PHE A 113 6.06 -17.50 0.06
CA PHE A 113 5.16 -18.15 1.02
C PHE A 113 5.81 -18.55 2.35
N ASN A 114 7.14 -18.55 2.41
CA ASN A 114 7.91 -18.85 3.62
C ASN A 114 8.38 -17.55 4.28
N GLU A 115 8.30 -17.45 5.61
CA GLU A 115 8.70 -16.23 6.34
C GLU A 115 10.19 -15.93 6.16
N ILE A 116 11.06 -16.94 6.16
CA ILE A 116 12.50 -16.78 6.00
C ILE A 116 12.79 -16.21 4.61
N ASP A 117 12.28 -16.84 3.55
CA ASP A 117 12.49 -16.35 2.17
C ASP A 117 11.92 -14.94 1.97
N TYR A 118 10.76 -14.65 2.57
CA TYR A 118 10.11 -13.34 2.52
C TYR A 118 10.98 -12.26 3.17
N LEU A 119 11.52 -12.54 4.36
CA LEU A 119 12.39 -11.61 5.09
C LEU A 119 13.75 -11.47 4.42
N ASP A 120 14.35 -12.55 3.94
CA ASP A 120 15.62 -12.53 3.22
C ASP A 120 15.53 -11.68 1.95
N PHE A 121 14.45 -11.85 1.16
CA PHE A 121 14.18 -11.00 0.00
C PHE A 121 14.05 -9.52 0.41
N LEU A 122 13.26 -9.25 1.45
CA LEU A 122 13.00 -7.90 1.92
C LEU A 122 14.30 -7.20 2.36
N LEU A 123 15.13 -7.88 3.15
CA LEU A 123 16.41 -7.36 3.63
C LEU A 123 17.39 -7.13 2.47
N TYR A 124 17.50 -8.10 1.55
CA TYR A 124 18.36 -8.00 0.37
C TYR A 124 18.05 -6.74 -0.46
N VAL A 125 16.78 -6.48 -0.73
CA VAL A 125 16.35 -5.32 -1.53
C VAL A 125 16.60 -4.00 -0.78
N LEU A 126 16.33 -3.96 0.54
CA LEU A 126 16.55 -2.77 1.37
C LEU A 126 18.05 -2.44 1.58
N ASP A 127 18.90 -3.46 1.72
CA ASP A 127 20.36 -3.28 1.80
C ASP A 127 20.93 -2.63 0.54
N ASN A 128 20.32 -2.94 -0.61
CA ASN A 128 20.61 -2.31 -1.89
C ASN A 128 19.87 -0.98 -2.11
N LYS A 129 19.33 -0.35 -1.04
CA LYS A 129 18.68 0.97 -1.06
C LYS A 129 17.47 1.08 -2.00
N HIS A 130 16.76 -0.03 -2.20
CA HIS A 130 15.51 -0.07 -2.94
C HIS A 130 14.34 -0.20 -1.96
N PRO A 131 13.38 0.74 -1.95
CA PRO A 131 12.16 0.59 -1.18
C PRO A 131 11.24 -0.45 -1.83
N ILE A 132 10.44 -1.13 -1.01
CA ILE A 132 9.58 -2.26 -1.43
C ILE A 132 8.13 -1.96 -1.11
N ILE A 133 7.22 -2.28 -2.01
CA ILE A 133 5.78 -2.21 -1.73
C ILE A 133 5.33 -3.57 -1.17
N THR A 134 4.65 -3.55 -0.03
CA THR A 134 4.04 -4.72 0.60
C THR A 134 2.53 -4.54 0.78
N TYR A 135 1.82 -5.64 0.95
CA TYR A 135 0.37 -5.69 1.04
C TYR A 135 -0.08 -6.50 2.25
N PHE A 136 -0.96 -5.92 3.07
CA PHE A 136 -1.37 -6.52 4.35
C PHE A 136 -2.66 -5.87 4.84
N ASP A 137 -3.36 -6.49 5.78
CA ASP A 137 -4.50 -5.86 6.45
C ASP A 137 -4.00 -4.86 7.50
N VAL A 138 -4.49 -3.62 7.45
CA VAL A 138 -4.01 -2.55 8.34
C VAL A 138 -5.03 -2.18 9.43
N SER A 139 -4.54 -1.91 10.64
CA SER A 139 -5.32 -1.29 11.70
C SER A 139 -5.70 0.13 11.32
N MET A 140 -6.99 0.46 11.37
CA MET A 140 -7.50 1.75 10.89
C MET A 140 -7.10 2.93 11.78
N ALA A 141 -7.13 4.14 11.22
CA ALA A 141 -6.72 5.39 11.87
C ALA A 141 -7.44 5.74 13.19
N PHE A 142 -8.57 5.11 13.51
CA PHE A 142 -9.36 5.36 14.72
C PHE A 142 -9.27 4.23 15.76
N GLU A 143 -8.43 3.23 15.51
CA GLU A 143 -8.15 2.15 16.44
C GLU A 143 -7.01 2.53 17.40
N SER A 144 -6.72 1.67 18.38
CA SER A 144 -5.67 1.90 19.37
C SER A 144 -4.27 2.00 18.75
N ASN A 145 -4.02 1.19 17.71
CA ASN A 145 -2.72 1.08 17.06
C ASN A 145 -2.80 1.32 15.54
N PRO A 146 -3.16 2.54 15.10
CA PRO A 146 -3.40 2.81 13.70
C PRO A 146 -2.13 2.58 12.88
N GLY A 147 -2.27 1.89 11.74
CA GLY A 147 -1.18 1.60 10.82
C GLY A 147 -0.43 0.29 11.09
N GLU A 148 -0.74 -0.43 12.17
CA GLU A 148 -0.14 -1.76 12.40
C GLU A 148 -0.70 -2.82 11.45
N PRO A 149 0.12 -3.80 11.04
CA PRO A 149 -0.38 -5.03 10.45
C PRO A 149 -1.31 -5.78 11.41
N VAL A 150 -2.44 -6.25 10.91
CA VAL A 150 -3.46 -7.00 11.67
C VAL A 150 -4.00 -8.16 10.84
N ILE A 151 -4.68 -9.12 11.47
CA ILE A 151 -5.32 -10.25 10.80
C ILE A 151 -6.82 -9.95 10.65
N ARG A 152 -7.32 -9.73 9.43
CA ARG A 152 -8.73 -9.39 9.12
C ARG A 152 -9.27 -9.98 7.82
N GLN A 153 -8.61 -11.02 7.32
CA GLN A 153 -8.97 -11.82 6.16
C GLN A 153 -9.22 -10.98 4.88
N GLY A 154 -8.45 -9.90 4.70
CA GLY A 154 -8.52 -9.00 3.55
C GLY A 154 -9.51 -7.84 3.70
N SER A 155 -10.21 -7.72 4.84
CA SER A 155 -11.24 -6.68 5.04
C SER A 155 -10.70 -5.25 4.97
N PHE A 156 -9.40 -5.06 5.23
CA PHE A 156 -8.72 -3.77 5.22
C PHE A 156 -7.38 -3.87 4.50
N GLU A 157 -7.36 -4.57 3.37
CA GLU A 157 -6.16 -4.73 2.56
C GLU A 157 -5.58 -3.36 2.20
N HIS A 158 -4.33 -3.16 2.57
CA HIS A 158 -3.59 -1.94 2.41
C HIS A 158 -2.26 -2.19 1.71
N ALA A 159 -1.70 -1.12 1.15
CA ALA A 159 -0.37 -1.16 0.58
C ALA A 159 0.48 -0.07 1.22
N ALA A 160 1.64 -0.45 1.72
CA ALA A 160 2.63 0.47 2.27
C ALA A 160 3.98 0.26 1.59
N VAL A 161 4.86 1.26 1.72
CA VAL A 161 6.24 1.17 1.25
C VAL A 161 7.15 0.89 2.44
N ILE A 162 7.86 -0.23 2.43
CA ILE A 162 8.95 -0.48 3.37
C ILE A 162 10.20 0.22 2.84
N ALA A 163 10.78 1.09 3.67
CA ALA A 163 11.92 1.93 3.30
C ALA A 163 13.17 1.65 4.13
N GLY A 164 13.04 0.86 5.20
CA GLY A 164 14.17 0.52 6.04
C GLY A 164 13.82 -0.48 7.11
N TYR A 165 14.83 -0.88 7.85
CA TYR A 165 14.71 -1.82 8.95
C TYR A 165 15.79 -1.58 10.00
N TYR A 166 15.57 -2.13 11.18
CA TYR A 166 16.56 -2.19 12.26
C TYR A 166 16.25 -3.38 13.18
N TYR A 167 17.22 -3.78 14.01
CA TYR A 167 17.02 -4.81 15.02
C TYR A 167 16.94 -4.16 16.41
N GLU A 168 15.91 -4.49 17.17
CA GLU A 168 15.75 -4.07 18.57
C GLU A 168 15.38 -5.29 19.40
N HIS A 169 16.24 -5.61 20.38
CA HIS A 169 16.13 -6.83 21.19
C HIS A 169 15.94 -8.10 20.34
N GLU A 170 16.80 -8.28 19.33
CA GLU A 170 16.77 -9.40 18.37
C GLU A 170 15.52 -9.47 17.47
N GLN A 171 14.60 -8.52 17.59
CA GLN A 171 13.41 -8.45 16.74
C GLN A 171 13.65 -7.52 15.56
N LEU A 172 13.36 -8.00 14.36
CA LEU A 172 13.38 -7.20 13.14
C LEU A 172 12.18 -6.25 13.11
N GLN A 173 12.47 -4.96 13.10
CA GLN A 173 11.52 -3.87 12.99
C GLN A 173 11.63 -3.23 11.60
N LEU A 174 10.49 -2.88 11.01
CA LEU A 174 10.38 -2.32 9.67
C LEU A 174 9.93 -0.86 9.73
N ILE A 175 10.58 0.00 8.96
CA ILE A 175 10.17 1.38 8.76
C ILE A 175 9.32 1.46 7.49
N ALA A 176 8.04 1.75 7.66
CA ALA A 176 7.05 1.80 6.59
C ALA A 176 6.52 3.22 6.33
N LEU A 177 6.11 3.50 5.10
CA LEU A 177 5.49 4.74 4.68
C LEU A 177 4.06 4.45 4.24
N GLN A 178 3.11 5.09 4.90
CA GLN A 178 1.69 5.05 4.56
C GLN A 178 1.00 6.32 5.09
N TRP A 179 -0.11 6.71 4.48
CA TRP A 179 -0.93 7.85 4.92
C TRP A 179 -0.16 9.17 5.22
N GLY A 180 0.90 9.45 4.46
CA GLY A 180 1.72 10.65 4.63
C GLY A 180 2.63 10.66 5.86
N LYS A 181 2.85 9.50 6.52
CA LYS A 181 3.68 9.41 7.73
C LYS A 181 4.59 8.18 7.69
N TYR A 182 5.55 8.16 8.60
CA TYR A 182 6.39 6.99 8.86
C TYR A 182 5.82 6.15 9.99
N TYR A 183 5.87 4.85 9.79
CA TYR A 183 5.43 3.84 10.73
C TYR A 183 6.57 2.86 11.04
N ASN A 184 6.46 2.20 12.18
CA ASN A 184 7.38 1.20 12.65
C ASN A 184 6.61 -0.01 13.17
N PHE A 185 6.86 -1.20 12.64
CA PHE A 185 6.23 -2.42 13.14
C PHE A 185 7.10 -3.65 12.93
N SER A 186 6.78 -4.72 13.67
CA SER A 186 7.48 -6.00 13.58
C SER A 186 7.34 -6.63 12.18
N ALA A 187 8.44 -7.17 11.66
CA ALA A 187 8.44 -7.88 10.39
C ALA A 187 7.58 -9.16 10.41
N SER A 188 7.58 -9.90 11.53
CA SER A 188 6.72 -11.10 11.68
C SER A 188 5.24 -10.74 11.71
N ALA A 189 4.86 -9.59 12.30
CA ALA A 189 3.48 -9.12 12.26
C ALA A 189 3.04 -8.78 10.82
N LEU A 190 3.94 -8.17 10.04
CA LEU A 190 3.70 -7.94 8.61
C LEU A 190 3.51 -9.26 7.86
N PHE A 191 4.41 -10.24 8.04
CA PHE A 191 4.33 -11.54 7.38
C PHE A 191 3.01 -12.25 7.69
N ALA A 192 2.64 -12.35 8.96
CA ALA A 192 1.37 -12.96 9.39
C ALA A 192 0.15 -12.28 8.77
N SER A 193 0.17 -10.95 8.64
CA SER A 193 -0.93 -10.17 8.05
C SER A 193 -1.03 -10.31 6.53
N THR A 194 0.09 -10.49 5.83
CA THR A 194 0.08 -10.71 4.37
C THR A 194 -0.30 -12.15 4.02
N ALA A 195 0.15 -13.15 4.79
CA ALA A 195 -0.08 -14.57 4.52
C ALA A 195 -1.56 -14.97 4.58
N GLN A 196 -2.37 -14.20 5.32
CA GLN A 196 -3.81 -14.44 5.50
C GLN A 196 -4.70 -13.71 4.49
N LEU A 197 -4.13 -12.93 3.56
CA LEU A 197 -4.94 -12.26 2.54
C LEU A 197 -5.61 -13.29 1.61
N SER A 198 -6.92 -13.16 1.43
CA SER A 198 -7.71 -14.06 0.59
C SER A 198 -7.47 -13.80 -0.90
N ALA A 199 -7.46 -14.87 -1.70
CA ALA A 199 -7.50 -14.76 -3.15
C ALA A 199 -8.86 -14.35 -3.69
N TYR A 200 -9.92 -14.72 -2.97
CA TYR A 200 -11.27 -14.29 -3.28
C TYR A 200 -11.58 -12.97 -2.56
N LYS A 201 -11.99 -11.97 -3.33
CA LYS A 201 -12.40 -10.65 -2.84
C LYS A 201 -13.85 -10.39 -3.24
N GLU A 202 -14.67 -10.04 -2.26
CA GLU A 202 -16.04 -9.62 -2.51
C GLU A 202 -16.08 -8.34 -3.36
N PRO A 203 -17.11 -8.14 -4.19
CA PRO A 203 -17.31 -6.89 -4.90
C PRO A 203 -17.30 -5.68 -3.96
N GLU A 204 -16.51 -4.67 -4.32
CA GLU A 204 -16.37 -3.47 -3.52
C GLU A 204 -17.41 -2.43 -3.95
N HIS A 205 -18.22 -1.99 -3.01
CA HIS A 205 -19.27 -1.00 -3.25
C HIS A 205 -18.84 0.37 -2.77
N TYR A 206 -18.64 1.28 -3.71
CA TYR A 206 -18.19 2.63 -3.46
C TYR A 206 -19.32 3.63 -3.47
N GLN A 207 -19.31 4.50 -2.48
CA GLN A 207 -20.16 5.68 -2.45
C GLN A 207 -19.29 6.92 -2.34
N LYS A 208 -19.68 7.95 -3.06
CA LYS A 208 -19.07 9.27 -2.91
C LYS A 208 -19.61 9.86 -1.61
N TYR A 209 -18.81 10.53 -0.78
CA TYR A 209 -19.34 11.18 0.43
C TYR A 209 -19.04 12.69 0.44
N TYR A 210 -19.94 13.47 1.05
CA TYR A 210 -19.82 14.92 1.17
C TYR A 210 -19.47 15.30 2.60
N PHE A 211 -18.16 15.43 2.86
CA PHE A 211 -17.56 16.05 4.04
C PHE A 211 -17.84 15.38 5.40
N PHE A 212 -16.77 14.90 6.03
CA PHE A 212 -16.69 14.79 7.49
C PHE A 212 -15.70 15.86 7.94
N PRO A 213 -16.06 16.77 8.87
CA PRO A 213 -15.10 17.74 9.40
C PRO A 213 -13.81 17.04 9.83
N THR A 214 -12.68 17.62 9.43
CA THR A 214 -11.29 17.25 9.79
C THR A 214 -10.73 15.88 9.35
N LYS A 215 -11.52 14.96 8.75
CA LYS A 215 -11.01 13.60 8.43
C LYS A 215 -11.17 13.10 6.99
N PHE A 216 -12.15 13.60 6.23
CA PHE A 216 -12.32 13.20 4.83
C PHE A 216 -12.49 14.44 3.92
N PRO A 217 -11.59 14.68 2.95
CA PRO A 217 -11.75 15.79 2.03
C PRO A 217 -13.04 15.62 1.21
N LYS A 218 -13.70 16.75 0.90
CA LYS A 218 -14.93 16.80 0.08
C LYS A 218 -14.77 15.92 -1.17
N HIS A 219 -15.80 15.14 -1.50
CA HIS A 219 -15.93 14.39 -2.77
C HIS A 219 -15.05 13.13 -2.93
N SER A 220 -14.64 12.48 -1.84
CA SER A 220 -13.92 11.21 -1.90
C SER A 220 -14.87 10.02 -2.12
N TRP A 221 -14.41 9.02 -2.87
CA TRP A 221 -15.06 7.71 -2.95
C TRP A 221 -14.57 6.86 -1.78
N LEU A 222 -15.50 6.31 -1.00
CA LEU A 222 -15.23 5.39 0.09
C LEU A 222 -15.99 4.10 -0.15
N GLU A 223 -15.38 2.97 0.15
CA GLU A 223 -16.08 1.69 0.17
C GLU A 223 -17.03 1.64 1.35
N THR A 224 -18.22 1.11 1.07
CA THR A 224 -19.36 1.14 1.99
C THR A 224 -19.14 0.21 3.18
N SER A 225 -18.57 -0.97 2.96
CA SER A 225 -18.26 -1.96 4.01
C SER A 225 -17.28 -1.38 5.04
N GLN A 226 -16.13 -0.85 4.58
CA GLN A 226 -15.11 -0.25 5.43
C GLN A 226 -15.64 0.98 6.17
N PHE A 227 -16.43 1.82 5.48
CA PHE A 227 -17.05 2.99 6.10
C PHE A 227 -18.05 2.59 7.18
N SER A 228 -18.94 1.63 6.92
CA SER A 228 -19.90 1.12 7.92
C SER A 228 -19.18 0.55 9.13
N GLN A 229 -18.17 -0.31 8.93
CA GLN A 229 -17.37 -0.85 10.04
C GLN A 229 -16.67 0.24 10.86
N ALA A 230 -16.19 1.31 10.20
CA ALA A 230 -15.60 2.45 10.88
C ALA A 230 -16.62 3.24 11.70
N LEU A 231 -17.83 3.44 11.15
CA LEU A 231 -18.92 4.08 11.84
C LEU A 231 -19.37 3.25 13.05
N ASP A 232 -19.60 1.96 12.89
CA ASP A 232 -20.07 1.08 13.97
C ASP A 232 -19.12 1.10 15.16
N ARG A 233 -17.80 1.07 14.92
CA ARG A 233 -16.78 1.18 15.96
C ARG A 233 -16.68 2.56 16.58
N TYR A 234 -16.87 3.63 15.80
CA TYR A 234 -16.93 4.97 16.35
C TYR A 234 -18.16 5.13 17.26
N CYS A 235 -19.28 4.61 16.78
CA CYS A 235 -20.58 4.66 17.41
C CYS A 235 -20.66 3.86 18.71
N SER A 236 -20.10 2.64 18.72
CA SER A 236 -20.06 1.79 19.91
C SER A 236 -19.25 2.41 21.05
N ASN A 237 -18.30 3.28 20.73
CA ASN A 237 -17.48 3.98 21.72
C ASN A 237 -18.09 5.32 22.19
N LYS A 238 -18.95 5.95 21.38
CA LYS A 238 -19.63 7.23 21.69
C LYS A 238 -20.87 7.41 20.83
N LEU A 239 -22.08 7.29 21.38
CA LEU A 239 -23.28 7.77 20.70
C LEU A 239 -24.24 8.57 21.58
N SER A 240 -24.51 9.78 21.09
CA SER A 240 -25.76 10.52 21.28
C SER A 240 -26.48 10.60 19.92
N ARG A 241 -27.81 10.81 19.92
CA ARG A 241 -28.70 10.85 18.73
C ARG A 241 -28.29 11.83 17.61
N SER A 242 -27.38 12.77 17.86
CA SER A 242 -26.93 13.79 16.89
C SER A 242 -26.09 13.22 15.73
N PHE A 243 -25.35 12.13 15.95
CA PHE A 243 -24.45 11.54 14.94
C PHE A 243 -25.19 10.91 13.76
N PHE A 244 -26.29 10.19 14.01
CA PHE A 244 -27.14 9.61 12.97
C PHE A 244 -27.80 10.70 12.09
N THR A 245 -28.12 11.86 12.68
CA THR A 245 -28.68 13.00 11.96
C THR A 245 -27.64 13.63 11.01
N VAL A 246 -26.38 13.68 11.43
CA VAL A 246 -25.25 14.14 10.61
C VAL A 246 -24.94 13.17 9.47
N LEU A 247 -24.97 11.86 9.71
CA LEU A 247 -24.77 10.86 8.66
C LEU A 247 -25.82 10.94 7.55
N ASN A 248 -27.09 11.14 7.90
CA ASN A 248 -28.17 11.37 6.93
C ASN A 248 -28.00 12.66 6.11
N PHE A 249 -27.29 13.66 6.63
CA PHE A 249 -26.97 14.91 5.92
C PHE A 249 -25.75 14.77 4.97
N ILE A 250 -24.83 13.86 5.29
CA ILE A 250 -23.57 13.62 4.55
C ILE A 250 -23.76 12.62 3.40
N TRP A 251 -24.82 11.81 3.44
CA TRP A 251 -25.12 10.75 2.48
C TRP A 251 -25.63 11.31 1.14
N PRO A 252 -24.93 11.12 0.01
CA PRO A 252 -25.49 11.55 -1.27
C PRO A 252 -26.45 10.54 -1.86
N LYS A 253 -27.50 11.09 -2.46
CA LYS A 253 -28.65 10.36 -2.99
C LYS A 253 -28.49 9.76 -4.41
N SER A 254 -27.30 9.69 -5.02
CA SER A 254 -27.27 9.29 -6.45
C SER A 254 -25.99 8.75 -7.11
N ARG A 255 -24.90 8.43 -6.39
CA ARG A 255 -23.68 7.93 -7.07
C ARG A 255 -23.04 6.76 -6.33
N SER A 256 -23.47 5.54 -6.67
CA SER A 256 -22.79 4.29 -6.34
C SER A 256 -21.90 3.83 -7.50
N ARG A 257 -20.83 3.11 -7.17
CA ARG A 257 -20.00 2.36 -8.11
C ARG A 257 -19.73 1.00 -7.51
N THR A 258 -19.74 -0.05 -8.32
CA THR A 258 -19.32 -1.38 -7.91
C THR A 258 -18.09 -1.75 -8.71
N SER A 259 -17.04 -2.14 -8.01
CA SER A 259 -15.88 -2.80 -8.60
C SER A 259 -15.98 -4.30 -8.32
N THR A 260 -15.61 -5.10 -9.31
CA THR A 260 -15.58 -6.55 -9.19
C THR A 260 -14.12 -6.97 -9.30
N PRO A 261 -13.48 -7.36 -8.17
CA PRO A 261 -12.13 -7.91 -8.21
C PRO A 261 -12.06 -9.17 -9.08
N PRO A 262 -10.87 -9.54 -9.58
CA PRO A 262 -10.67 -10.88 -10.13
C PRO A 262 -11.06 -11.94 -9.09
N THR A 263 -11.78 -12.97 -9.54
CA THR A 263 -12.23 -14.09 -8.68
C THR A 263 -11.23 -15.24 -8.65
N ASP A 264 -10.08 -15.07 -9.28
CA ASP A 264 -9.00 -16.05 -9.35
C ASP A 264 -7.76 -15.55 -8.59
N ALA A 265 -6.70 -16.36 -8.59
CA ALA A 265 -5.44 -16.03 -7.90
C ALA A 265 -4.78 -14.74 -8.42
N SER A 266 -5.16 -14.22 -9.60
CA SER A 266 -4.60 -12.94 -10.10
C SER A 266 -5.08 -11.73 -9.29
N GLY A 267 -6.13 -11.88 -8.49
CA GLY A 267 -6.67 -10.85 -7.59
C GLY A 267 -6.05 -10.83 -6.19
N THR A 268 -5.21 -11.82 -5.85
CA THR A 268 -4.57 -11.91 -4.54
C THR A 268 -3.30 -11.07 -4.46
N LEU A 269 -3.04 -10.52 -3.28
CA LEU A 269 -1.77 -9.88 -2.91
C LEU A 269 -1.13 -10.54 -1.67
N ALA A 270 -1.59 -11.74 -1.31
CA ALA A 270 -1.00 -12.54 -0.25
C ALA A 270 0.47 -12.84 -0.55
N ASN A 271 1.34 -12.49 0.39
CA ASN A 271 2.79 -12.71 0.33
C ASN A 271 3.51 -12.05 -0.85
N TRP A 272 2.88 -11.08 -1.51
CA TRP A 272 3.50 -10.35 -2.60
C TRP A 272 4.37 -9.21 -2.08
N LEU A 273 5.59 -9.14 -2.61
CA LEU A 273 6.49 -7.99 -2.51
C LEU A 273 6.70 -7.42 -3.91
N THR A 274 6.51 -6.12 -4.08
CA THR A 274 6.69 -5.45 -5.37
C THR A 274 7.87 -4.49 -5.32
N VAL A 275 8.79 -4.67 -6.27
CA VAL A 275 9.96 -3.82 -6.49
C VAL A 275 9.75 -3.05 -7.79
N ILE A 276 9.96 -1.75 -7.74
CA ILE A 276 9.97 -0.87 -8.92
C ILE A 276 11.41 -0.42 -9.13
N HIS A 277 11.90 -0.60 -10.34
CA HIS A 277 13.25 -0.25 -10.77
C HIS A 277 13.22 1.00 -11.65
N GLY A 278 14.25 1.82 -11.48
CA GLY A 278 14.57 2.87 -12.43
C GLY A 278 15.30 2.31 -13.65
N CYS A 279 15.39 3.07 -14.74
CA CYS A 279 16.07 2.66 -15.97
C CYS A 279 17.60 2.59 -15.83
N ARG A 280 18.16 3.02 -14.69
CA ARG A 280 19.60 3.04 -14.38
C ARG A 280 19.97 2.21 -13.16
N SER A 281 19.01 1.50 -12.57
CA SER A 281 19.21 0.66 -11.40
C SER A 281 18.54 -0.68 -11.65
N GLU A 282 19.32 -1.69 -12.01
CA GLU A 282 18.84 -3.06 -11.97
C GLU A 282 19.41 -3.70 -10.71
N LEU A 283 18.50 -4.11 -9.84
CA LEU A 283 18.86 -4.98 -8.74
C LEU A 283 18.99 -6.40 -9.30
N ASP A 284 20.11 -7.06 -9.03
CA ASP A 284 20.25 -8.47 -9.35
C ASP A 284 19.28 -9.26 -8.46
N LEU A 285 18.29 -9.88 -9.09
CA LEU A 285 17.27 -10.68 -8.41
C LEU A 285 17.24 -12.09 -9.00
N GLU A 286 18.35 -12.55 -9.59
CA GLU A 286 18.47 -13.88 -10.19
C GLU A 286 18.14 -14.99 -9.18
N CYS A 287 18.66 -14.90 -7.95
CA CYS A 287 18.39 -15.86 -6.89
C CYS A 287 16.91 -15.97 -6.48
N PHE A 288 16.08 -14.97 -6.83
CA PHE A 288 14.65 -14.93 -6.52
C PHE A 288 13.75 -15.11 -7.74
N GLN A 289 14.29 -15.39 -8.93
CA GLN A 289 13.49 -15.50 -10.18
C GLN A 289 12.38 -16.56 -10.10
N ASN A 290 12.60 -17.63 -9.34
CA ASN A 290 11.61 -18.69 -9.12
C ASN A 290 10.33 -18.19 -8.45
N PHE A 291 10.39 -17.07 -7.73
CA PHE A 291 9.25 -16.47 -7.05
C PHE A 291 8.60 -15.33 -7.84
N SER A 292 9.13 -15.02 -9.04
CA SER A 292 8.66 -13.88 -9.82
C SER A 292 7.33 -14.14 -10.52
N PHE A 293 6.45 -13.14 -10.55
CA PHE A 293 5.18 -13.20 -11.27
C PHE A 293 5.35 -13.57 -12.75
N ASP A 294 6.37 -13.02 -13.41
CA ASP A 294 6.60 -13.24 -14.85
C ASP A 294 7.00 -14.70 -15.14
N LYS A 295 7.62 -15.41 -14.19
CA LYS A 295 7.92 -16.84 -14.30
C LYS A 295 6.72 -17.70 -13.92
N MET A 296 6.10 -17.42 -12.77
CA MET A 296 4.92 -18.18 -12.28
C MET A 296 3.76 -18.14 -13.28
N SER A 297 3.53 -17.00 -13.94
CA SER A 297 2.48 -16.84 -14.96
C SER A 297 2.73 -17.61 -16.26
N ARG A 298 3.99 -17.98 -16.56
CA ARG A 298 4.35 -18.80 -17.73
C ARG A 298 4.28 -20.30 -17.44
N GLU A 299 4.63 -20.70 -16.21
CA GLU A 299 4.72 -22.11 -15.82
C GLU A 299 3.37 -22.69 -15.38
N HIS A 300 2.40 -21.86 -15.00
CA HIS A 300 1.07 -22.31 -14.59
C HIS A 300 -0.08 -21.69 -15.42
N VAL A 301 -0.75 -22.55 -16.20
CA VAL A 301 -2.22 -22.54 -16.28
C VAL A 301 -2.67 -22.82 -14.84
N TYR A 302 -3.00 -21.77 -14.10
CA TYR A 302 -3.29 -21.84 -12.66
C TYR A 302 -4.55 -22.69 -12.42
N THR A 303 -4.37 -23.96 -12.05
CA THR A 303 -5.44 -24.73 -11.37
C THR A 303 -5.29 -24.45 -9.87
N PRO A 304 -6.22 -23.73 -9.24
CA PRO A 304 -6.21 -23.57 -7.80
C PRO A 304 -6.38 -24.95 -7.17
N THR A 305 -5.43 -25.36 -6.32
CA THR A 305 -5.66 -26.45 -5.39
C THR A 305 -6.77 -26.00 -4.43
N PRO A 306 -7.83 -26.80 -4.23
CA PRO A 306 -9.02 -26.43 -3.47
C PRO A 306 -8.75 -26.16 -1.99
#